data_AF-A0A2P6QDX9-F1
#
_entry.id   AF-A0A2P6QDX9-F1
#
_cell.length_a   1.000
_cell.length_b   1.000
_cell.length_c   1.000
_cell.angle_alpha   90.00
_cell.angle_beta   90.00
_cell.angle_gamma   90.00
#
_symmetry.space_group_name_H-M   'P 1'
#
loop_
_entity.id
_entity.type
_entity.pdbx_description
1 polymer ?
#
loop_
_entity_poly.entity_id
_entity_poly.type
_entity_poly.pdbx_seq_one_letter_code
_entity_poly.pdbx_strand_id
1 'polypeptide(L)'
;MKITMYTDRFIAPLPKAEGTDFQTPNGKSNYDHCNKTSGFSIKDHKVKWANWVFHVGFKARAGMRACVYETFVPYMDPPNEWYFRTFMDIGEFGFGRSADALQPLIDCPGNAEYVDGFMAGADGEVQKVPRAICIFELYSGDITMRHTEINVPSKLIRSGQQEKTLVVRMEATVGNYDYVLDWEFKQSGTTKVGLMSLEVKATSYTNADQMTENVHGMLVSKNTLAVNHDHFLTYYLDLQ
;
A
#
# COMPACT_ATOMS: atom_id res chain seq x y z
N MET A 1 -19.11 -7.53 -26.15
CA MET A 1 -17.66 -7.68 -25.93
C MET A 1 -17.03 -8.22 -27.21
N LYS A 2 -16.36 -7.38 -28.01
CA LYS A 2 -15.75 -7.76 -29.29
C LYS A 2 -14.50 -6.91 -29.56
N ILE A 3 -13.51 -7.47 -30.25
CA ILE A 3 -12.34 -6.70 -30.73
C ILE A 3 -12.80 -5.75 -31.84
N THR A 4 -12.42 -4.48 -31.73
CA THR A 4 -12.79 -3.44 -32.70
C THR A 4 -11.61 -2.99 -33.56
N MET A 5 -10.37 -3.23 -33.14
CA MET A 5 -9.15 -2.87 -33.85
C MET A 5 -8.02 -3.85 -33.48
N TYR A 6 -7.18 -4.21 -34.45
CA TYR A 6 -5.97 -5.01 -34.26
C TYR A 6 -4.89 -4.55 -35.24
N THR A 7 -3.69 -4.31 -34.74
CA THR A 7 -2.53 -3.89 -35.55
C THR A 7 -1.28 -4.57 -35.00
N ASP A 8 -0.63 -5.39 -35.80
CA ASP A 8 0.69 -5.94 -35.52
C ASP A 8 1.77 -4.96 -36.01
N ARG A 9 2.64 -4.48 -35.11
CA ARG A 9 3.50 -3.31 -35.35
C ARG A 9 4.99 -3.58 -35.21
N PHE A 10 5.38 -4.47 -34.30
CA PHE A 10 6.79 -4.77 -34.05
C PHE A 10 6.95 -6.15 -33.41
N ILE A 11 8.16 -6.70 -33.58
CA ILE A 11 8.59 -7.96 -32.95
C ILE A 11 9.65 -7.60 -31.91
N ALA A 12 9.45 -8.05 -30.67
CA ALA A 12 10.45 -7.96 -29.61
C ALA A 12 10.69 -9.35 -29.00
N PRO A 13 11.92 -9.62 -28.51
CA PRO A 13 12.17 -10.85 -27.79
C PRO A 13 11.40 -10.86 -26.48
N LEU A 14 10.77 -11.99 -26.16
CA LEU A 14 10.15 -12.21 -24.87
C LEU A 14 11.26 -12.40 -23.80
N PRO A 15 11.22 -11.66 -22.68
CA PRO A 15 12.15 -11.89 -21.57
C PRO A 15 12.07 -13.33 -21.07
N LYS A 16 13.21 -13.84 -20.57
CA LYS A 16 13.25 -15.18 -19.96
C LYS A 16 12.47 -15.18 -18.63
N ALA A 17 11.81 -16.30 -18.33
CA ALA A 17 11.12 -16.52 -17.06
C ALA A 17 12.05 -16.95 -15.90
N GLU A 18 13.32 -17.25 -16.19
CA GLU A 18 14.28 -17.67 -15.17
C GLU A 18 14.50 -16.54 -14.15
N GLY A 19 14.27 -16.83 -12.87
CA GLY A 19 14.45 -15.87 -11.79
C GLY A 19 13.32 -14.84 -11.63
N THR A 20 12.17 -15.01 -12.31
CA THR A 20 11.02 -14.10 -12.18
C THR A 20 10.00 -14.53 -11.13
N ASP A 21 10.15 -15.70 -10.53
CA ASP A 21 9.25 -16.18 -9.47
C ASP A 21 9.58 -15.48 -8.15
N PHE A 22 8.57 -14.84 -7.56
CA PHE A 22 8.68 -14.13 -6.29
C PHE A 22 8.20 -14.97 -5.10
N GLN A 23 7.63 -16.15 -5.35
CA GLN A 23 7.11 -17.01 -4.29
C GLN A 23 8.27 -17.57 -3.48
N THR A 24 8.28 -17.28 -2.18
CA THR A 24 9.22 -17.92 -1.27
C THR A 24 8.72 -19.34 -0.95
N PRO A 25 9.61 -20.36 -0.94
CA PRO A 25 9.24 -21.69 -0.48
C PRO A 25 8.72 -21.59 0.96
N ASN A 26 7.62 -22.30 1.28
CA ASN A 26 7.01 -22.29 2.61
C ASN A 26 8.04 -22.47 3.73
N GLY A 27 8.46 -21.36 4.33
CA GLY A 27 9.32 -21.33 5.51
C GLY A 27 8.47 -21.50 6.76
N LYS A 28 8.98 -22.26 7.74
CA LYS A 28 8.39 -22.22 9.08
C LYS A 28 8.63 -20.84 9.65
N SER A 29 7.58 -20.05 9.77
CA SER A 29 7.70 -18.82 10.52
C SER A 29 7.71 -19.11 12.02
N ASN A 30 8.78 -18.68 12.69
CA ASN A 30 8.83 -18.59 14.15
C ASN A 30 8.22 -17.25 14.56
N TYR A 31 6.90 -17.20 14.71
CA TYR A 31 6.24 -16.03 15.28
C TYR A 31 6.07 -16.22 16.78
N ASP A 32 6.65 -15.32 17.57
CA ASP A 32 6.31 -15.19 18.98
C ASP A 32 4.93 -14.53 19.09
N HIS A 33 3.93 -15.30 19.52
CA HIS A 33 2.63 -14.77 19.90
C HIS A 33 2.78 -13.91 21.15
N CYS A 34 3.02 -12.60 20.97
CA CYS A 34 2.77 -11.65 22.04
C CYS A 34 1.26 -11.54 22.24
N ASN A 35 0.73 -12.26 23.22
CA ASN A 35 -0.60 -12.03 23.81
C ASN A 35 -0.63 -10.64 24.46
N LYS A 36 -0.69 -9.58 23.66
CA LYS A 36 -0.96 -8.23 24.13
C LYS A 36 -2.43 -7.97 23.97
N THR A 37 -3.05 -7.53 25.07
CA THR A 37 -4.37 -6.91 25.02
C THR A 37 -4.29 -5.63 24.21
N SER A 38 -5.18 -5.49 23.22
CA SER A 38 -5.26 -4.31 22.37
C SER A 38 -5.60 -3.07 23.19
N GLY A 39 -4.79 -2.00 23.09
CA GLY A 39 -5.04 -0.72 23.77
C GLY A 39 -6.13 0.15 23.13
N PHE A 40 -6.83 -0.39 22.13
CA PHE A 40 -7.95 0.25 21.43
C PHE A 40 -9.20 -0.63 21.53
N SER A 41 -10.35 -0.03 21.24
CA SER A 41 -11.62 -0.76 21.11
C SER A 41 -12.30 -0.38 19.80
N ILE A 42 -12.91 -1.39 19.18
CA ILE A 42 -13.74 -1.23 17.99
C ILE A 42 -15.16 -1.61 18.38
N LYS A 43 -16.10 -0.68 18.21
CA LYS A 43 -17.53 -0.96 18.33
C LYS A 43 -18.22 -0.54 17.04
N ASP A 44 -18.80 -1.51 16.35
CA ASP A 44 -19.30 -1.37 14.98
C ASP A 44 -18.17 -0.92 14.03
N HIS A 45 -18.11 0.37 13.72
CA HIS A 45 -17.09 0.99 12.89
C HIS A 45 -16.39 2.15 13.62
N LYS A 46 -16.65 2.32 14.92
CA LYS A 46 -16.10 3.38 15.75
C LYS A 46 -14.89 2.85 16.50
N VAL A 47 -13.75 3.47 16.25
CA VAL A 47 -12.48 3.16 16.91
C VAL A 47 -12.25 4.17 18.02
N LYS A 48 -11.90 3.69 19.21
CA LYS A 48 -11.42 4.50 20.32
C LYS A 48 -10.04 4.03 20.72
N TRP A 49 -9.09 4.96 20.75
CA TRP A 49 -7.71 4.70 21.13
C TRP A 49 -7.09 5.95 21.73
N ALA A 50 -6.50 5.85 22.93
CA ALA A 50 -5.96 7.00 23.65
C ALA A 50 -6.97 8.17 23.68
N ASN A 51 -6.59 9.33 23.14
CA ASN A 51 -7.42 10.52 22.99
C ASN A 51 -8.19 10.60 21.66
N TRP A 52 -8.01 9.62 20.77
CA TRP A 52 -8.63 9.56 19.45
C TRP A 52 -9.96 8.80 19.46
N VAL A 53 -10.93 9.35 18.74
CA VAL A 53 -12.20 8.71 18.45
C VAL A 53 -12.55 9.00 16.99
N PHE A 54 -12.64 7.96 16.17
CA PHE A 54 -12.92 8.11 14.73
C PHE A 54 -13.73 6.94 14.19
N HIS A 55 -14.24 7.09 12.96
CA HIS A 55 -14.94 6.04 12.25
C HIS A 55 -14.09 5.49 11.12
N VAL A 56 -14.02 4.17 10.99
CA VAL A 56 -13.43 3.48 9.84
C VAL A 56 -14.56 3.10 8.90
N GLY A 57 -14.45 3.46 7.63
CA GLY A 57 -15.47 3.14 6.63
C GLY A 57 -14.85 2.58 5.37
N PHE A 58 -15.58 1.71 4.69
CA PHE A 58 -15.17 1.07 3.44
C PHE A 58 -16.14 1.43 2.31
N LYS A 59 -15.60 1.70 1.11
CA LYS A 59 -16.35 2.07 -0.10
C LYS A 59 -15.72 1.41 -1.33
N ALA A 60 -16.55 0.88 -2.23
CA ALA A 60 -16.07 0.21 -3.45
C ALA A 60 -15.12 1.07 -4.31
N ARG A 61 -15.37 2.38 -4.41
CA ARG A 61 -14.49 3.30 -5.15
C ARG A 61 -13.26 3.68 -4.34
N ALA A 62 -13.44 4.48 -3.29
CA ALA A 62 -12.34 5.07 -2.53
C ALA A 62 -11.57 4.08 -1.62
N GLY A 63 -12.10 2.87 -1.40
CA GLY A 63 -11.61 1.98 -0.35
C GLY A 63 -11.93 2.57 1.03
N MET A 64 -10.90 2.76 1.86
CA MET A 64 -11.08 3.34 3.20
C MET A 64 -11.40 4.85 3.14
N ARG A 65 -12.44 5.31 3.88
CA ARG A 65 -13.13 6.60 3.68
C ARG A 65 -12.32 7.88 3.99
N ALA A 66 -11.15 7.79 4.60
CA ALA A 66 -10.24 8.93 4.81
C ALA A 66 -9.05 8.92 3.84
N CYS A 67 -8.99 7.99 2.88
CA CYS A 67 -7.82 7.79 2.03
C CYS A 67 -7.76 8.73 0.82
N VAL A 68 -6.76 8.44 -0.02
CA VAL A 68 -6.56 8.90 -1.39
C VAL A 68 -7.91 9.01 -2.12
N TYR A 69 -8.21 10.21 -2.62
CA TYR A 69 -9.38 10.51 -3.43
C TYR A 69 -9.21 10.02 -4.87
N GLU A 70 -8.01 10.19 -5.42
CA GLU A 70 -7.66 9.73 -6.77
C GLU A 70 -6.16 9.48 -6.89
N THR A 71 -5.79 8.54 -7.76
CA THR A 71 -4.41 8.36 -8.23
C THR A 71 -4.28 8.80 -9.68
N PHE A 72 -3.09 9.23 -10.08
CA PHE A 72 -2.75 9.42 -11.48
C PHE A 72 -1.38 8.82 -11.75
N VAL A 73 -1.34 7.81 -12.63
CA VAL A 73 -0.15 7.02 -12.94
C VAL A 73 0.21 7.16 -14.43
N PRO A 74 0.83 8.28 -14.84
CA PRO A 74 1.23 8.50 -16.22
C PRO A 74 2.56 7.81 -16.56
N TYR A 75 2.54 7.01 -17.62
CA TYR A 75 3.75 6.48 -18.24
C TYR A 75 4.36 7.47 -19.24
N MET A 76 5.69 7.54 -19.26
CA MET A 76 6.46 8.53 -20.02
C MET A 76 7.03 8.01 -21.34
N ASP A 77 6.44 6.95 -21.91
CA ASP A 77 6.85 6.34 -23.18
C ASP A 77 5.86 6.71 -24.32
N PRO A 78 6.22 7.64 -25.23
CA PRO A 78 5.31 8.20 -26.24
C PRO A 78 4.89 7.29 -27.42
N PRO A 79 5.51 6.14 -27.72
CA PRO A 79 5.02 5.24 -28.76
C PRO A 79 3.61 4.71 -28.49
N ASN A 80 2.97 4.26 -29.58
CA ASN A 80 1.60 3.73 -29.61
C ASN A 80 1.33 2.57 -28.62
N GLU A 81 2.37 1.91 -28.10
CA GLU A 81 2.32 0.84 -27.09
C GLU A 81 2.01 1.36 -25.67
N TRP A 82 2.42 2.59 -25.36
CA TRP A 82 2.46 3.10 -23.98
C TRP A 82 1.82 4.48 -23.80
N TYR A 83 1.68 5.30 -24.85
CA TYR A 83 1.20 6.68 -24.74
C TYR A 83 -0.15 6.87 -24.04
N PHE A 84 -1.01 5.84 -24.07
CA PHE A 84 -2.35 5.87 -23.49
C PHE A 84 -2.41 5.38 -22.04
N ARG A 85 -1.28 4.90 -21.49
CA ARG A 85 -1.21 4.35 -20.12
C ARG A 85 -1.03 5.50 -19.13
N THR A 86 -2.16 6.07 -18.74
CA THR A 86 -2.21 7.16 -17.75
C THR A 86 -3.34 6.88 -16.77
N PHE A 87 -3.16 5.85 -15.94
CA PHE A 87 -4.24 5.29 -15.15
C PHE A 87 -4.75 6.27 -14.09
N MET A 88 -6.06 6.23 -13.85
CA MET A 88 -6.71 6.87 -12.70
C MET A 88 -7.33 5.76 -11.84
N ASP A 89 -6.52 5.12 -11.00
CA ASP A 89 -6.85 3.79 -10.50
C ASP A 89 -8.14 3.77 -9.67
N ILE A 90 -8.37 4.81 -8.86
CA ILE A 90 -9.57 4.91 -8.02
C ILE A 90 -10.81 5.21 -8.88
N GLY A 91 -10.65 6.02 -9.92
CA GLY A 91 -11.71 6.34 -10.87
C GLY A 91 -12.08 5.18 -11.80
N GLU A 92 -11.08 4.48 -12.33
CA GLU A 92 -11.23 3.46 -13.38
C GLU A 92 -11.48 2.06 -12.83
N PHE A 93 -10.80 1.68 -11.74
CA PHE A 93 -10.85 0.33 -11.17
C PHE A 93 -11.48 0.30 -9.77
N GLY A 94 -11.18 1.32 -8.96
CA GLY A 94 -11.69 1.50 -7.60
C GLY A 94 -10.87 0.71 -6.57
N PHE A 95 -10.19 1.42 -5.66
CA PHE A 95 -9.40 0.82 -4.59
C PHE A 95 -10.18 -0.12 -3.66
N GLY A 96 -11.46 0.14 -3.40
CA GLY A 96 -12.27 -0.81 -2.63
C GLY A 96 -12.58 -2.10 -3.40
N ARG A 97 -12.71 -2.03 -4.72
CA ARG A 97 -12.88 -3.22 -5.58
C ARG A 97 -11.59 -4.01 -5.72
N SER A 98 -10.47 -3.31 -5.70
CA SER A 98 -9.11 -3.84 -5.73
C SER A 98 -8.56 -4.18 -4.34
N ALA A 99 -9.36 -4.08 -3.28
CA ALA A 99 -8.88 -4.32 -1.92
C ALA A 99 -8.55 -5.79 -1.68
N ASP A 100 -7.41 -6.03 -1.06
CA ASP A 100 -6.92 -7.38 -0.77
C ASP A 100 -7.45 -7.91 0.57
N ALA A 101 -7.50 -9.24 0.66
CA ALA A 101 -7.79 -9.93 1.91
C ALA A 101 -6.49 -10.10 2.71
N LEU A 102 -6.20 -9.15 3.60
CA LEU A 102 -4.93 -9.05 4.33
C LEU A 102 -4.54 -10.38 5.00
N GLN A 103 -3.28 -10.75 4.84
CA GLN A 103 -2.63 -11.94 5.36
C GLN A 103 -2.10 -11.67 6.77
N PRO A 104 -2.65 -12.35 7.80
CA PRO A 104 -2.15 -12.18 9.16
C PRO A 104 -0.68 -12.54 9.27
N LEU A 105 0.07 -11.74 10.05
CA LEU A 105 1.50 -11.88 10.34
C LEU A 105 2.43 -11.58 9.15
N ILE A 106 1.89 -11.29 7.97
CA ILE A 106 2.63 -10.81 6.80
C ILE A 106 2.29 -9.32 6.61
N ASP A 107 1.02 -9.03 6.34
CA ASP A 107 0.56 -7.66 6.06
C ASP A 107 0.28 -6.88 7.36
N CYS A 108 -0.11 -7.60 8.42
CA CYS A 108 -0.49 -7.02 9.72
C CYS A 108 0.06 -7.84 10.89
N PRO A 109 0.48 -7.19 12.00
CA PRO A 109 1.08 -7.87 13.15
C PRO A 109 0.05 -8.69 13.95
N GLY A 110 0.54 -9.54 14.86
CA GLY A 110 -0.30 -10.46 15.65
C GLY A 110 -1.28 -9.79 16.63
N ASN A 111 -1.11 -8.50 16.92
CA ASN A 111 -2.04 -7.69 17.72
C ASN A 111 -3.04 -6.90 16.85
N ALA A 112 -3.17 -7.24 15.57
CA ALA A 112 -4.12 -6.62 14.67
C ALA A 112 -5.53 -7.19 14.82
N GLU A 113 -6.50 -6.29 14.84
CA GLU A 113 -7.92 -6.59 14.69
C GLU A 113 -8.34 -6.27 13.25
N TYR A 114 -9.29 -7.02 12.69
CA TYR A 114 -9.67 -6.89 11.28
C TYR A 114 -11.11 -6.43 11.11
N VAL A 115 -11.35 -5.67 10.05
CA VAL A 115 -12.67 -5.23 9.60
C VAL A 115 -12.89 -5.72 8.17
N ASP A 116 -14.03 -6.38 7.94
CA ASP A 116 -14.42 -6.86 6.62
C ASP A 116 -15.00 -5.72 5.76
N GLY A 117 -14.70 -5.74 4.46
CA GLY A 117 -15.28 -4.85 3.46
C GLY A 117 -16.49 -5.47 2.77
N PHE A 118 -17.46 -4.64 2.38
CA PHE A 118 -18.62 -5.08 1.61
C PHE A 118 -18.90 -4.11 0.46
N MET A 119 -19.24 -4.64 -0.71
CA MET A 119 -19.54 -3.87 -1.93
C MET A 119 -20.55 -4.60 -2.81
N ALA A 120 -21.13 -3.89 -3.78
CA ALA A 120 -22.01 -4.49 -4.78
C ALA A 120 -21.21 -5.03 -5.98
N GLY A 121 -21.51 -6.27 -6.37
CA GLY A 121 -21.06 -6.91 -7.60
C GLY A 121 -21.70 -6.31 -8.84
N ALA A 122 -21.24 -6.74 -10.03
CA ALA A 122 -21.80 -6.29 -11.31
C ALA A 122 -23.25 -6.76 -11.52
N ASP A 123 -23.64 -7.85 -10.86
CA ASP A 123 -24.99 -8.41 -10.77
C ASP A 123 -25.86 -7.73 -9.69
N GLY A 124 -25.29 -6.84 -8.89
CA GLY A 124 -25.96 -6.19 -7.76
C GLY A 124 -25.89 -6.98 -6.46
N GLU A 125 -25.29 -8.17 -6.46
CA GLU A 125 -25.17 -9.01 -5.26
C GLU A 125 -24.06 -8.52 -4.32
N VAL A 126 -24.19 -8.83 -3.04
CA VAL A 126 -23.19 -8.41 -2.04
C VAL A 126 -21.91 -9.22 -2.18
N GLN A 127 -20.80 -8.55 -2.39
CA GLN A 127 -19.45 -9.10 -2.36
C GLN A 127 -18.75 -8.70 -1.06
N LYS A 128 -18.22 -9.70 -0.37
CA LYS A 128 -17.46 -9.54 0.87
C LYS A 128 -15.96 -9.62 0.58
N VAL A 129 -15.20 -8.65 1.08
CA VAL A 129 -13.73 -8.68 1.14
C VAL A 129 -13.33 -8.98 2.58
N PRO A 130 -12.97 -10.23 2.93
CA PRO A 130 -12.62 -10.57 4.30
C PRO A 130 -11.30 -9.90 4.70
N ARG A 131 -11.19 -9.40 5.94
CA ARG A 131 -9.98 -8.73 6.45
C ARG A 131 -9.48 -7.59 5.54
N ALA A 132 -10.41 -6.83 4.96
CA ALA A 132 -10.06 -5.72 4.06
C ALA A 132 -9.24 -4.63 4.75
N ILE A 133 -9.48 -4.41 6.05
CA ILE A 133 -8.77 -3.41 6.85
C ILE A 133 -8.25 -4.10 8.11
N CYS A 134 -7.02 -3.79 8.52
CA CYS A 134 -6.49 -4.18 9.82
C CYS A 134 -6.16 -2.95 10.66
N ILE A 135 -6.33 -3.08 11.97
CA ILE A 135 -6.11 -2.02 12.96
C ILE A 135 -5.21 -2.58 14.05
N PHE A 136 -4.08 -1.94 14.31
CA PHE A 136 -3.11 -2.41 15.29
C PHE A 136 -2.35 -1.28 15.97
N GLU A 137 -1.80 -1.56 17.15
CA GLU A 137 -0.83 -0.67 17.78
C GLU A 137 0.58 -1.00 17.28
N LEU A 138 1.28 0.00 16.76
CA LEU A 138 2.66 -0.09 16.35
C LEU A 138 3.57 0.45 17.46
N TYR A 139 4.62 -0.32 17.76
CA TYR A 139 5.70 0.06 18.67
C TYR A 139 6.97 0.19 17.83
N SER A 140 7.26 1.39 17.33
CA SER A 140 8.41 1.63 16.44
C SER A 140 9.77 1.53 17.15
N GLY A 141 9.75 1.51 18.49
CA GLY A 141 10.97 1.61 19.30
C GLY A 141 11.41 3.06 19.53
N ASP A 142 10.71 4.03 18.95
CA ASP A 142 10.97 5.45 19.17
C ASP A 142 10.58 5.88 20.59
N ILE A 143 11.08 7.05 20.98
CA ILE A 143 10.86 7.65 22.29
C ILE A 143 9.99 8.90 22.09
N THR A 144 8.76 8.89 22.61
CA THR A 144 7.90 10.09 22.57
C THR A 144 8.48 11.21 23.43
N MET A 145 8.92 10.88 24.63
CA MET A 145 9.59 11.83 25.52
C MET A 145 10.55 11.10 26.43
N ARG A 146 11.65 11.77 26.79
CA ARG A 146 12.54 11.32 27.86
C ARG A 146 13.16 12.51 28.57
N HIS A 147 13.37 12.37 29.87
CA HIS A 147 14.08 13.37 30.65
C HIS A 147 14.92 12.70 31.74
N THR A 148 16.11 13.25 31.97
CA THR A 148 16.99 12.89 33.07
C THR A 148 17.27 14.16 33.87
N GLU A 149 16.81 14.22 35.11
CA GLU A 149 17.09 15.32 36.04
C GLU A 149 18.15 14.87 37.06
N ILE A 150 19.18 15.69 37.22
CA ILE A 150 20.36 15.44 38.05
C ILE A 150 20.57 16.48 39.16
N ASN A 151 19.82 17.57 39.15
CA ASN A 151 19.98 18.70 40.07
C ASN A 151 19.13 18.58 41.33
N VAL A 152 18.37 17.48 41.49
CA VAL A 152 17.66 17.20 42.74
C VAL A 152 18.64 16.55 43.71
N PRO A 153 18.96 17.18 44.87
CA PRO A 153 19.93 16.64 45.81
C PRO A 153 19.63 15.20 46.20
N SER A 154 20.63 14.33 46.05
CA SER A 154 20.56 12.89 46.35
C SER A 154 19.49 12.11 45.57
N LYS A 155 18.96 12.64 44.45
CA LYS A 155 17.98 11.94 43.61
C LYS A 155 18.33 12.04 42.13
N LEU A 156 18.60 10.89 41.52
CA LEU A 156 18.62 10.73 40.06
C LEU A 156 17.21 10.41 39.58
N ILE A 157 16.59 11.31 38.81
CA ILE A 157 15.27 11.09 38.22
C ILE A 157 15.45 10.80 36.74
N ARG A 158 14.98 9.63 36.29
CA ARG A 158 14.93 9.26 34.88
C ARG A 158 13.51 8.84 34.54
N SER A 159 12.93 9.49 33.55
CA SER A 159 11.59 9.17 33.05
C SER A 159 11.60 9.17 31.53
N GLY A 160 10.75 8.35 30.93
CA GLY A 160 10.54 8.34 29.50
C GLY A 160 9.32 7.53 29.13
N GLN A 161 8.81 7.80 27.93
CA GLN A 161 7.67 7.11 27.34
C GLN A 161 8.06 6.70 25.92
N GLN A 162 7.86 5.43 25.61
CA GLN A 162 8.02 4.91 24.26
C GLN A 162 6.87 5.40 23.38
N GLU A 163 7.17 5.65 22.10
CA GLU A 163 6.16 5.97 21.11
C GLU A 163 5.31 4.72 20.82
N LYS A 164 4.00 4.94 20.88
CA LYS A 164 2.99 3.98 20.49
C LYS A 164 1.99 4.69 19.60
N THR A 165 1.80 4.17 18.40
CA THR A 165 0.89 4.73 17.40
C THR A 165 -0.17 3.70 17.05
N LEU A 166 -1.33 4.16 16.60
CA LEU A 166 -2.36 3.29 16.07
C LEU A 166 -2.33 3.37 14.56
N VAL A 167 -2.22 2.22 13.89
CA VAL A 167 -2.24 2.13 12.43
C VAL A 167 -3.56 1.50 11.99
N VAL A 168 -4.19 2.11 11.00
CA VAL A 168 -5.31 1.55 10.25
C VAL A 168 -4.80 1.32 8.82
N ARG A 169 -4.70 0.06 8.40
CA ARG A 169 -4.11 -0.33 7.11
C ARG A 169 -5.17 -0.94 6.20
N MET A 170 -5.12 -0.59 4.93
CA MET A 170 -5.76 -1.29 3.82
C MET A 170 -4.72 -1.51 2.73
N GLU A 171 -4.81 -2.63 2.01
CA GLU A 171 -4.01 -2.88 0.82
C GLU A 171 -4.91 -3.01 -0.40
N ALA A 172 -4.47 -2.48 -1.53
CA ALA A 172 -5.18 -2.59 -2.79
C ALA A 172 -4.22 -2.91 -3.93
N THR A 173 -4.56 -3.93 -4.71
CA THR A 173 -3.79 -4.36 -5.87
C THR A 173 -4.48 -3.94 -7.17
N VAL A 174 -3.82 -3.09 -7.95
CA VAL A 174 -4.29 -2.64 -9.27
C VAL A 174 -3.30 -3.08 -10.33
N GLY A 175 -3.62 -4.16 -11.03
CA GLY A 175 -2.71 -4.74 -12.03
C GLY A 175 -1.42 -5.23 -11.37
N ASN A 176 -0.32 -4.54 -11.62
CA ASN A 176 1.02 -4.83 -11.09
C ASN A 176 1.41 -3.95 -9.89
N TYR A 177 0.50 -3.13 -9.38
CA TYR A 177 0.75 -2.18 -8.30
C TYR A 177 0.12 -2.64 -6.99
N ASP A 178 0.91 -2.66 -5.91
CA ASP A 178 0.44 -2.88 -4.54
C ASP A 178 0.48 -1.55 -3.76
N TYR A 179 -0.69 -1.07 -3.34
CA TYR A 179 -0.83 0.15 -2.55
C TYR A 179 -1.03 -0.18 -1.07
N VAL A 180 -0.07 0.20 -0.21
CA VAL A 180 -0.19 0.03 1.26
C VAL A 180 -0.65 1.36 1.88
N LEU A 181 -1.93 1.41 2.20
CA LEU A 181 -2.63 2.62 2.62
C LEU A 181 -2.77 2.65 4.13
N ASP A 182 -1.80 3.28 4.78
CA ASP A 182 -1.76 3.45 6.23
C ASP A 182 -2.35 4.79 6.67
N TRP A 183 -3.17 4.73 7.71
CA TRP A 183 -3.48 5.88 8.55
C TRP A 183 -2.86 5.64 9.92
N GLU A 184 -1.74 6.30 10.14
CA GLU A 184 -1.09 6.33 11.44
C GLU A 184 -1.69 7.46 12.29
N PHE A 185 -2.05 7.14 13.52
CA PHE A 185 -2.48 8.08 14.54
C PHE A 185 -1.44 8.06 15.64
N LYS A 186 -0.71 9.16 15.73
CA LYS A 186 0.20 9.39 16.86
C LYS A 186 -0.54 10.13 17.96
N GLN A 187 -0.06 9.98 19.20
CA GLN A 187 -0.47 10.91 20.28
C GLN A 187 -0.06 12.37 19.95
N SER A 188 0.93 12.54 19.06
CA SER A 188 1.41 13.82 18.53
C SER A 188 0.84 14.24 17.16
N GLY A 189 0.13 13.36 16.42
CA GLY A 189 -0.60 13.62 15.16
C GLY A 189 0.17 13.55 13.82
N THR A 190 0.47 12.36 13.26
CA THR A 190 1.12 12.22 11.92
C THR A 190 0.61 11.00 11.14
N THR A 191 0.47 11.13 9.81
CA THR A 191 0.00 10.09 8.86
C THR A 191 1.08 9.73 7.83
N LYS A 192 1.11 8.48 7.33
CA LYS A 192 2.09 7.99 6.35
C LYS A 192 1.42 7.05 5.34
N VAL A 193 1.80 7.11 4.06
CA VAL A 193 1.38 6.14 3.03
C VAL A 193 2.58 5.50 2.35
N GLY A 194 2.48 4.21 2.02
CA GLY A 194 3.52 3.42 1.35
C GLY A 194 3.07 2.93 -0.03
N LEU A 195 4.02 2.83 -0.95
CA LEU A 195 3.82 2.32 -2.31
C LEU A 195 4.94 1.34 -2.63
N MET A 196 4.61 0.21 -3.26
CA MET A 196 5.58 -0.74 -3.81
C MET A 196 5.12 -1.22 -5.18
N SER A 197 5.95 -1.08 -6.23
CA SER A 197 5.70 -1.71 -7.53
C SER A 197 6.85 -1.56 -8.54
N LEU A 198 6.79 -2.37 -9.61
CA LEU A 198 7.54 -2.25 -10.85
C LEU A 198 6.71 -2.82 -12.04
N GLU A 199 6.35 -2.00 -13.05
CA GLU A 199 5.91 -2.50 -14.36
C GLU A 199 7.09 -2.47 -15.36
N VAL A 200 7.12 -3.43 -16.27
CA VAL A 200 8.22 -3.59 -17.23
C VAL A 200 7.73 -3.84 -18.66
N LYS A 201 8.53 -3.40 -19.62
CA LYS A 201 8.36 -3.52 -21.08
C LYS A 201 9.43 -4.43 -21.67
N ALA A 202 9.08 -5.24 -22.66
CA ALA A 202 10.07 -6.03 -23.42
C ALA A 202 10.89 -5.14 -24.38
N THR A 203 12.18 -5.43 -24.52
CA THR A 203 13.08 -4.70 -25.42
C THR A 203 14.12 -5.64 -26.07
N SER A 204 14.66 -5.26 -27.22
CA SER A 204 15.78 -5.97 -27.85
C SER A 204 17.11 -5.80 -27.11
N TYR A 205 17.23 -4.80 -26.23
CA TYR A 205 18.47 -4.54 -25.51
C TYR A 205 18.80 -5.64 -24.49
N THR A 206 20.06 -6.06 -24.50
CA THR A 206 20.62 -7.00 -23.53
C THR A 206 21.52 -6.34 -22.50
N ASN A 207 22.07 -5.16 -22.83
CA ASN A 207 22.94 -4.37 -21.96
C ASN A 207 22.65 -2.87 -22.13
N ALA A 208 22.90 -2.07 -21.09
CA ALA A 208 22.65 -0.62 -21.11
C ALA A 208 23.45 0.10 -22.21
N ASP A 209 24.67 -0.35 -22.53
CA ASP A 209 25.53 0.26 -23.55
C ASP A 209 24.94 0.20 -24.98
N GLN A 210 23.94 -0.66 -25.21
CA GLN A 210 23.25 -0.77 -26.50
C GLN A 210 22.19 0.32 -26.69
N MET A 211 21.88 1.08 -25.62
CA MET A 211 20.87 2.13 -25.63
C MET A 211 21.51 3.43 -26.15
N THR A 212 21.37 3.68 -27.45
CA THR A 212 21.94 4.87 -28.12
C THR A 212 20.96 6.05 -28.20
N GLU A 213 19.70 5.83 -27.83
CA GLU A 213 18.62 6.82 -27.89
C GLU A 213 17.87 6.87 -26.57
N ASN A 214 16.98 7.85 -26.40
CA ASN A 214 16.10 7.90 -25.24
C ASN A 214 15.07 6.77 -25.32
N VAL A 215 15.18 5.79 -24.43
CA VAL A 215 14.27 4.64 -24.36
C VAL A 215 13.14 4.84 -23.35
N HIS A 216 13.03 6.01 -22.72
CA HIS A 216 11.97 6.37 -21.78
C HIS A 216 11.88 5.45 -20.55
N GLY A 217 13.02 4.89 -20.12
CA GLY A 217 13.08 3.93 -19.03
C GLY A 217 14.50 3.47 -18.73
N MET A 218 14.62 2.51 -17.82
CA MET A 218 15.87 1.87 -17.42
C MET A 218 15.85 0.38 -17.77
N LEU A 219 16.96 -0.14 -18.29
CA LEU A 219 17.12 -1.59 -18.46
C LEU A 219 17.33 -2.23 -17.08
N VAL A 220 16.36 -3.01 -16.61
CA VAL A 220 16.39 -3.67 -15.29
C VAL A 220 16.77 -5.14 -15.37
N SER A 221 16.64 -5.74 -16.54
CA SER A 221 17.15 -7.07 -16.85
C SER A 221 17.36 -7.22 -18.36
N LYS A 222 17.99 -8.30 -18.78
CA LYS A 222 18.15 -8.63 -20.19
C LYS A 222 16.77 -8.66 -20.86
N ASN A 223 16.60 -7.87 -21.93
CA ASN A 223 15.35 -7.72 -22.67
C ASN A 223 14.20 -7.06 -21.89
N THR A 224 14.47 -6.45 -20.74
CA THR A 224 13.43 -5.91 -19.84
C THR A 224 13.74 -4.47 -19.44
N LEU A 225 12.87 -3.57 -19.87
CA LEU A 225 12.94 -2.14 -19.60
C LEU A 225 11.86 -1.74 -18.59
N ALA A 226 12.22 -1.15 -17.46
CA ALA A 226 11.27 -0.47 -16.59
C ALA A 226 10.98 0.92 -17.17
N VAL A 227 9.73 1.17 -17.58
CA VAL A 227 9.34 2.44 -18.18
C VAL A 227 9.20 3.50 -17.09
N ASN A 228 9.73 4.69 -17.34
CA ASN A 228 9.59 5.82 -16.43
C ASN A 228 8.10 6.16 -16.29
N HIS A 229 7.64 6.32 -15.05
CA HIS A 229 6.27 6.70 -14.73
C HIS A 229 6.24 7.37 -13.35
N ASP A 230 5.18 8.12 -13.10
CA ASP A 230 4.96 8.79 -11.82
C ASP A 230 3.77 8.19 -11.08
N HIS A 231 3.71 8.43 -9.78
CA HIS A 231 2.54 8.13 -8.94
C HIS A 231 2.12 9.41 -8.23
N PHE A 232 1.02 10.01 -8.69
CA PHE A 232 0.40 11.14 -8.02
C PHE A 232 -0.77 10.65 -7.18
N LEU A 233 -0.78 11.00 -5.89
CA LEU A 233 -1.84 10.65 -4.96
C LEU A 233 -2.48 11.95 -4.45
N THR A 234 -3.79 12.10 -4.67
CA THR A 234 -4.54 13.24 -4.17
C THR A 234 -5.34 12.82 -2.95
N TYR A 235 -5.13 13.48 -1.81
CA TYR A 235 -5.92 13.23 -0.60
C TYR A 235 -7.07 14.23 -0.49
N TYR A 236 -8.21 13.75 -0.05
CA TYR A 236 -9.30 14.61 0.41
C TYR A 236 -9.28 14.68 1.94
N LEU A 237 -8.93 15.85 2.49
CA LEU A 237 -8.86 16.10 3.92
C LEU A 237 -9.84 17.20 4.30
N ASP A 238 -11.00 16.80 4.83
CA ASP A 238 -11.98 17.73 5.39
C ASP A 238 -11.71 17.93 6.89
N LEU A 239 -11.13 19.07 7.25
CA LEU A 239 -10.67 19.39 8.61
C LEU A 239 -11.64 20.30 9.39
N GLN A 240 -12.88 20.46 8.89
CA GLN A 240 -13.89 21.35 9.47
C GLN A 240 -14.68 20.75 10.63
#